data_AF-A0A1S3QSN2-F1
#
_entry.id   AF-A0A1S3QSN2-F1
#
_cell.length_a   1.000
_cell.length_b   1.000
_cell.length_c   1.000
_cell.angle_alpha   90.00
_cell.angle_beta   90.00
_cell.angle_gamma   90.00
#
_symmetry.space_group_name_H-M   'P 1'
#
loop_
_entity.id
_entity.type
_entity.pdbx_description
1 polymer ?
#
loop_
_entity_poly.entity_id
_entity_poly.type
_entity_poly.pdbx_seq_one_letter_code
_entity_poly.pdbx_strand_id
1 'polypeptide(L)'
;MKLLTYQLKNWSNSTCLKLAVAAKHRDFIAHTCSQMLLTDMWMGCLRMGKRNGFKVIFGIIFPPSILLMDFRLGEEVTYQAPAENEEAKDKDDDNKSSKEVNADAVSRKGDEEESTVKKRRVPIGEKIYEFYNTPFTKFWFNTISYLAYLCLYNYIILVKMERWPSLQEWIVISYIITLGMEKVRQILMSEPGKLKQKINVWAEEYWNITDAAAIFTFLLGLMLRLQNEPLLGIGRVIYCVDIIFWYIRVLDIFGVNKYLGPYVMMIGKMMVDMLYFVVIMLVVLMSFGVARQAILHPDEIPTWRLARNIFYMPYWMIYGEVFADSIDRKSSINSKIMFPVSWADDQFHPNPMMVVMVVCGHSLNPSGTNPIFWS
;
A
#
# COMPACT_ATOMS: atom_id res chain seq x y z
N MET A 1 3.40 -17.01 -24.20
CA MET A 1 2.35 -16.33 -23.40
C MET A 1 0.96 -16.92 -23.62
N LYS A 2 0.49 -17.15 -24.86
CA LYS A 2 -0.84 -17.72 -25.17
C LYS A 2 -1.16 -19.06 -24.49
N LEU A 3 -0.17 -19.92 -24.27
CA LEU A 3 -0.34 -21.20 -23.55
C LEU A 3 -0.72 -21.02 -22.06
N LEU A 4 -0.28 -19.93 -21.41
CA LEU A 4 -0.54 -19.65 -20.00
C LEU A 4 -1.99 -19.20 -19.75
N THR A 5 -2.58 -18.53 -20.73
CA THR A 5 -3.96 -18.01 -20.71
C THR A 5 -4.96 -18.94 -21.41
N TYR A 6 -4.50 -20.05 -21.98
CA TYR A 6 -5.37 -21.02 -22.64
C TYR A 6 -6.30 -21.69 -21.62
N GLN A 7 -7.57 -21.85 -21.98
CA GLN A 7 -8.55 -22.54 -21.13
C GLN A 7 -8.40 -24.06 -21.30
N LEU A 8 -8.06 -24.75 -20.21
CA LEU A 8 -7.96 -26.21 -20.24
C LEU A 8 -9.37 -26.80 -20.12
N LYS A 9 -9.89 -27.33 -21.23
CA LYS A 9 -11.20 -28.01 -21.29
C LYS A 9 -11.31 -29.16 -20.27
N ASN A 10 -10.21 -29.86 -20.01
CA ASN A 10 -10.17 -30.99 -19.05
C ASN A 10 -10.15 -30.55 -17.58
N TRP A 11 -9.97 -29.25 -17.28
CA TRP A 11 -9.83 -28.72 -15.92
C TRP A 11 -10.84 -27.59 -15.67
N SER A 12 -12.12 -27.85 -15.93
CA SER A 12 -13.21 -26.90 -15.67
C SER A 12 -13.03 -25.53 -16.36
N ASN A 13 -12.47 -25.53 -17.58
CA ASN A 13 -12.12 -24.32 -18.34
C ASN A 13 -11.20 -23.33 -17.60
N SER A 14 -10.42 -23.82 -16.63
CA SER A 14 -9.46 -23.01 -15.89
C SER A 14 -8.20 -22.78 -16.72
N THR A 15 -7.61 -21.60 -16.59
CA THR A 15 -6.30 -21.28 -17.22
C THR A 15 -5.15 -21.85 -16.40
N CYS A 16 -4.05 -22.21 -17.05
CA CYS A 16 -2.82 -22.68 -16.38
C CYS A 16 -2.34 -21.70 -15.29
N LEU A 17 -2.40 -20.38 -15.57
CA LEU A 17 -2.03 -19.36 -14.59
C LEU A 17 -2.91 -19.37 -13.33
N LYS A 18 -4.24 -19.49 -13.48
CA LYS A 18 -5.18 -19.61 -12.35
C LYS A 18 -4.90 -20.85 -11.49
N LEU A 19 -4.60 -21.99 -12.09
CA LEU A 19 -4.26 -23.22 -11.37
C LEU A 19 -2.96 -23.06 -10.56
N ALA A 20 -1.94 -22.44 -11.14
CA ALA A 20 -0.67 -22.18 -10.46
C ALA A 20 -0.84 -21.22 -9.26
N VAL A 21 -1.73 -20.23 -9.37
CA VAL A 21 -2.11 -19.32 -8.26
C VAL A 21 -2.87 -20.07 -7.18
N ALA A 22 -3.84 -20.92 -7.54
CA ALA A 22 -4.58 -21.76 -6.60
C ALA A 22 -3.65 -22.71 -5.81
N ALA A 23 -2.60 -23.22 -6.47
CA ALA A 23 -1.56 -24.04 -5.84
C ALA A 23 -0.50 -23.22 -5.05
N LYS A 24 -0.62 -21.88 -4.98
CA LYS A 24 0.34 -20.96 -4.36
C LYS A 24 1.81 -21.17 -4.83
N HIS A 25 2.01 -21.56 -6.11
CA HIS A 25 3.32 -21.92 -6.65
C HIS A 25 4.16 -20.69 -7.05
N ARG A 26 4.88 -20.09 -6.08
CA ARG A 26 5.55 -18.79 -6.21
C ARG A 26 6.60 -18.73 -7.33
N ASP A 27 7.43 -19.75 -7.49
CA ASP A 27 8.53 -19.75 -8.47
C ASP A 27 8.02 -19.69 -9.93
N PHE A 28 6.89 -20.33 -10.18
CA PHE A 28 6.23 -20.31 -11.49
C PHE A 28 5.65 -18.93 -11.82
N ILE A 29 5.10 -18.25 -10.81
CA ILE A 29 4.55 -16.90 -10.96
C ILE A 29 5.67 -15.87 -11.11
N ALA A 30 6.79 -16.05 -10.39
CA ALA A 30 7.96 -15.19 -10.46
C ALA A 30 8.74 -15.30 -11.79
N HIS A 31 8.52 -16.39 -12.55
CA HIS A 31 9.18 -16.60 -13.83
C HIS A 31 8.91 -15.47 -14.83
N THR A 32 9.94 -15.10 -15.61
CA THR A 32 9.92 -13.97 -16.56
C THR A 32 8.73 -14.02 -17.53
N CYS A 33 8.37 -15.19 -18.05
CA CYS A 33 7.23 -15.33 -18.97
C CYS A 33 5.89 -14.96 -18.31
N SER A 34 5.69 -15.31 -17.04
CA SER A 34 4.50 -14.98 -16.26
C SER A 34 4.45 -13.49 -15.95
N GLN A 35 5.60 -12.91 -15.57
CA GLN A 35 5.74 -11.48 -15.28
C GLN A 35 5.56 -10.60 -16.52
N MET A 36 6.08 -11.00 -17.68
CA MET A 36 5.85 -10.29 -18.95
C MET A 36 4.37 -10.28 -19.32
N LEU A 37 3.69 -11.44 -19.24
CA LEU A 37 2.25 -11.53 -19.48
C LEU A 37 1.44 -10.63 -18.53
N LEU A 38 1.77 -10.63 -17.23
CA LEU A 38 1.10 -9.76 -16.25
C LEU A 38 1.35 -8.28 -16.56
N THR A 39 2.54 -7.93 -17.04
CA THR A 39 2.86 -6.55 -17.43
C THR A 39 2.09 -6.14 -18.68
N ASP A 40 1.92 -7.04 -19.65
CA ASP A 40 1.11 -6.79 -20.84
C ASP A 40 -0.37 -6.63 -20.48
N MET A 41 -0.90 -7.48 -19.59
CA MET A 41 -2.27 -7.33 -19.05
C MET A 41 -2.45 -6.02 -18.28
N TRP A 42 -1.43 -5.60 -17.50
CA TRP A 42 -1.43 -4.37 -16.74
C TRP A 42 -1.46 -3.12 -17.63
N MET A 43 -0.65 -3.14 -18.69
CA MET A 43 -0.54 -2.05 -19.66
C MET A 43 -1.72 -2.02 -20.64
N GLY A 44 -2.43 -3.13 -20.81
CA GLY A 44 -3.57 -3.23 -21.72
C GLY A 44 -3.18 -2.78 -23.13
N CYS A 45 -3.97 -1.88 -23.73
CA CYS A 45 -3.75 -1.41 -25.09
C CYS A 45 -2.75 -0.24 -25.19
N LEU A 46 -2.13 0.17 -24.08
CA LEU A 46 -1.09 1.20 -24.04
C LEU A 46 0.27 0.62 -24.44
N ARG A 47 0.95 1.26 -25.39
CA ARG A 47 2.29 0.84 -25.83
C ARG A 47 3.30 1.00 -24.71
N MET A 48 4.08 -0.03 -24.36
CA MET A 48 5.20 0.05 -23.41
C MET A 48 6.22 1.14 -23.77
N GLY A 49 6.58 2.00 -22.82
CA GLY A 49 7.57 3.07 -22.98
C GLY A 49 8.02 3.65 -21.63
N LYS A 50 9.32 4.00 -21.53
CA LYS A 50 9.95 4.48 -20.28
C LYS A 50 9.37 5.80 -19.71
N ARG A 51 8.62 6.57 -20.52
CA ARG A 51 8.01 7.86 -20.12
C ARG A 51 6.49 7.80 -19.97
N ASN A 52 5.91 6.59 -19.93
CA ASN A 52 4.47 6.44 -20.03
C ASN A 52 3.71 6.86 -18.77
N GLY A 53 4.29 6.71 -17.58
CA GLY A 53 3.62 7.11 -16.33
C GLY A 53 3.24 8.59 -16.34
N PHE A 54 4.20 9.48 -16.58
CA PHE A 54 3.94 10.92 -16.67
C PHE A 54 3.01 11.29 -17.82
N LYS A 55 3.11 10.61 -18.97
CA LYS A 55 2.18 10.81 -20.08
C LYS A 55 0.75 10.47 -19.65
N VAL A 56 0.54 9.31 -19.04
CA VAL A 56 -0.79 8.86 -18.56
C VAL A 56 -1.34 9.81 -17.50
N ILE A 57 -0.53 10.26 -16.54
CA ILE A 57 -0.95 11.28 -15.55
C ILE A 57 -1.40 12.56 -16.26
N PHE A 58 -0.63 13.04 -17.24
CA PHE A 58 -0.99 14.23 -18.01
C PHE A 58 -2.27 14.02 -18.84
N GLY A 59 -2.48 12.83 -19.40
CA GLY A 59 -3.71 12.46 -20.11
C GLY A 59 -4.93 12.34 -19.20
N ILE A 60 -4.74 11.97 -17.92
CA ILE A 60 -5.81 11.95 -16.91
C ILE A 60 -6.21 13.37 -16.50
N ILE A 61 -5.23 14.24 -16.24
CA ILE A 61 -5.46 15.63 -15.82
C ILE A 61 -6.00 16.47 -16.99
N PHE A 62 -5.52 16.22 -18.21
CA PHE A 62 -5.89 16.94 -19.41
C PHE A 62 -6.34 15.97 -20.52
N PRO A 63 -7.65 15.66 -20.60
CA PRO A 63 -8.21 14.70 -21.55
C PRO A 63 -7.86 14.92 -23.04
N PRO A 64 -7.70 16.17 -23.55
CA PRO A 64 -7.30 16.37 -24.94
C PRO A 64 -5.91 15.81 -25.29
N SER A 65 -5.02 15.63 -24.30
CA SER A 65 -3.69 15.01 -24.52
C SER A 65 -3.74 13.51 -24.79
N ILE A 66 -4.89 12.85 -24.57
CA ILE A 66 -5.11 11.44 -24.91
C ILE A 66 -4.97 11.24 -26.43
N LEU A 67 -5.28 12.25 -27.24
CA LEU A 67 -5.20 12.19 -28.71
C LEU A 67 -3.76 12.12 -29.24
N LEU A 68 -2.79 12.60 -28.46
CA LEU A 68 -1.37 12.59 -28.80
C LEU A 68 -0.66 11.30 -28.32
N MET A 69 -1.39 10.41 -27.65
CA MET A 69 -0.84 9.12 -27.23
C MET A 69 -0.93 8.08 -28.34
N ASP A 70 0.18 7.40 -28.58
CA ASP A 70 0.24 6.25 -29.49
C ASP A 70 -0.40 5.02 -28.84
N PHE A 71 -1.60 4.66 -29.28
CA PHE A 71 -2.28 3.42 -28.90
C PHE A 71 -1.80 2.24 -29.77
N ARG A 72 -1.67 1.05 -29.20
CA ARG A 72 -1.36 -0.21 -29.92
C ARG A 72 -2.57 -0.78 -30.68
N LEU A 73 -3.39 0.07 -31.26
CA LEU A 73 -4.69 -0.33 -31.79
C LEU A 73 -4.65 -0.88 -33.23
N GLY A 74 -3.66 -1.70 -33.54
CA GLY A 74 -3.46 -2.15 -34.92
C GLY A 74 -2.68 -3.44 -35.16
N GLU A 75 -2.11 -4.10 -34.14
CA GLU A 75 -1.30 -5.31 -34.39
C GLU A 75 -1.81 -6.60 -33.74
N GLU A 76 -2.73 -6.58 -32.74
CA GLU A 76 -3.08 -7.82 -32.02
C GLU A 76 -4.56 -8.07 -31.68
N VAL A 77 -5.51 -7.21 -32.08
CA VAL A 77 -6.95 -7.44 -31.79
C VAL A 77 -7.50 -8.70 -32.50
N THR A 78 -6.82 -9.22 -33.53
CA THR A 78 -7.19 -10.48 -34.18
C THR A 78 -6.87 -11.73 -33.33
N TYR A 79 -6.07 -11.64 -32.26
CA TYR A 79 -5.56 -12.83 -31.56
C TYR A 79 -6.09 -13.07 -30.14
N GLN A 80 -7.04 -12.26 -29.67
CA GLN A 80 -7.49 -12.31 -28.27
C GLN A 80 -9.00 -12.46 -28.05
N ALA A 81 -9.80 -12.63 -29.10
CA ALA A 81 -11.18 -13.12 -28.99
C ALA A 81 -11.20 -14.66 -29.07
N PRO A 82 -11.85 -15.38 -28.14
CA PRO A 82 -12.05 -16.82 -28.29
C PRO A 82 -12.90 -17.09 -29.54
N ALA A 83 -12.51 -18.14 -30.27
CA ALA A 83 -13.20 -18.65 -31.44
C ALA A 83 -14.63 -19.12 -31.10
N GLU A 84 -15.61 -18.24 -31.23
CA GLU A 84 -17.00 -18.59 -31.47
C GLU A 84 -17.57 -17.56 -32.45
N ASN A 85 -18.20 -18.05 -33.52
CA ASN A 85 -18.85 -17.32 -34.64
C ASN A 85 -18.10 -17.27 -35.97
N GLU A 86 -17.66 -18.42 -36.49
CA GLU A 86 -17.52 -18.62 -37.95
C GLU A 86 -18.03 -20.02 -38.35
N GLU A 87 -19.29 -20.33 -38.05
CA GLU A 87 -20.02 -21.42 -38.71
C GLU A 87 -21.47 -21.00 -38.90
N ALA A 88 -21.78 -20.40 -40.06
CA ALA A 88 -23.06 -20.50 -40.77
C ALA A 88 -23.16 -19.41 -41.84
N LYS A 89 -22.76 -19.73 -43.07
CA LYS A 89 -23.56 -19.40 -44.26
C LYS A 89 -23.06 -20.20 -45.45
N ASP A 90 -23.81 -21.25 -45.71
CA ASP A 90 -23.70 -22.13 -46.85
C ASP A 90 -24.63 -21.62 -47.98
N LYS A 91 -24.20 -21.88 -49.22
CA LYS A 91 -24.96 -22.02 -50.48
C LYS A 91 -25.18 -20.85 -51.46
N ASP A 92 -24.55 -21.08 -52.62
CA ASP A 92 -25.09 -21.13 -53.98
C ASP A 92 -25.58 -19.84 -54.67
N ASP A 93 -24.86 -19.46 -55.73
CA ASP A 93 -25.46 -19.35 -57.07
C ASP A 93 -24.41 -19.30 -58.18
N ASP A 94 -24.44 -20.32 -59.05
CA ASP A 94 -23.77 -20.41 -60.34
C ASP A 94 -24.70 -19.88 -61.45
N ASN A 95 -24.27 -18.90 -62.28
CA ASN A 95 -24.47 -18.97 -63.75
C ASN A 95 -23.73 -17.86 -64.55
N LYS A 96 -22.66 -18.27 -65.24
CA LYS A 96 -22.36 -18.09 -66.69
C LYS A 96 -22.76 -16.80 -67.43
N SER A 97 -21.77 -16.08 -67.97
CA SER A 97 -21.66 -15.84 -69.43
C SER A 97 -20.34 -15.15 -69.84
N SER A 98 -19.56 -15.91 -70.60
CA SER A 98 -18.46 -15.59 -71.52
C SER A 98 -18.41 -14.23 -72.22
N LYS A 99 -17.20 -13.64 -72.31
CA LYS A 99 -16.59 -13.24 -73.59
C LYS A 99 -15.06 -13.06 -73.48
N GLU A 100 -14.33 -13.79 -74.32
CA GLU A 100 -12.87 -13.76 -74.48
C GLU A 100 -12.37 -12.58 -75.34
N VAL A 101 -11.03 -12.47 -75.38
CA VAL A 101 -10.14 -11.95 -76.44
C VAL A 101 -9.46 -10.60 -76.14
N ASN A 102 -8.23 -10.60 -75.59
CA ASN A 102 -7.00 -10.66 -76.39
C ASN A 102 -5.71 -10.70 -75.54
N ALA A 103 -4.75 -11.48 -76.02
CA ALA A 103 -3.38 -11.61 -75.51
C ALA A 103 -2.45 -10.60 -76.21
N ASP A 104 -1.49 -10.04 -75.48
CA ASP A 104 -0.05 -10.12 -75.77
C ASP A 104 0.75 -9.05 -75.01
N ALA A 105 1.64 -9.52 -74.11
CA ALA A 105 3.04 -9.09 -73.98
C ALA A 105 3.61 -9.56 -72.62
N VAL A 106 4.33 -10.67 -72.66
CA VAL A 106 5.17 -11.17 -71.57
C VAL A 106 6.39 -10.28 -71.41
N SER A 107 6.66 -9.75 -70.19
CA SER A 107 8.02 -9.68 -69.64
C SER A 107 8.05 -9.45 -68.12
N ARG A 108 8.15 -10.58 -67.41
CA ARG A 108 8.92 -10.87 -66.19
C ARG A 108 9.36 -9.72 -65.24
N LYS A 109 8.80 -9.82 -64.02
CA LYS A 109 9.49 -10.14 -62.74
C LYS A 109 10.04 -8.98 -61.90
N GLY A 110 9.46 -8.82 -60.71
CA GLY A 110 10.00 -8.00 -59.61
C GLY A 110 8.95 -7.76 -58.54
N ASP A 111 8.64 -8.81 -57.77
CA ASP A 111 7.79 -8.76 -56.57
C ASP A 111 8.36 -7.77 -55.54
N GLU A 112 7.55 -6.83 -55.10
CA GLU A 112 7.55 -6.26 -53.75
C GLU A 112 6.26 -5.44 -53.63
N GLU A 113 5.13 -6.14 -53.52
CA GLU A 113 3.90 -5.54 -53.00
C GLU A 113 4.17 -5.11 -51.56
N GLU A 114 4.52 -3.84 -51.38
CA GLU A 114 4.39 -3.14 -50.12
C GLU A 114 2.89 -3.19 -49.76
N SER A 115 2.50 -4.24 -49.05
CA SER A 115 1.19 -4.38 -48.43
C SER A 115 1.03 -3.22 -47.46
N THR A 116 0.51 -2.10 -47.97
CA THR A 116 0.05 -0.98 -47.17
C THR A 116 -1.09 -1.51 -46.32
N VAL A 117 -0.77 -2.07 -45.15
CA VAL A 117 -1.73 -2.39 -44.11
C VAL A 117 -2.47 -1.10 -43.85
N LYS A 118 -3.71 -1.01 -44.36
CA LYS A 118 -4.61 0.11 -44.11
C LYS A 118 -4.75 0.23 -42.60
N LYS A 119 -3.96 1.11 -41.98
CA LYS A 119 -4.13 1.52 -40.58
C LYS A 119 -5.53 2.12 -40.49
N ARG A 120 -6.52 1.30 -40.14
CA ARG A 120 -7.87 1.76 -39.81
C ARG A 120 -7.68 2.84 -38.75
N ARG A 121 -7.95 4.10 -39.11
CA ARG A 121 -7.97 5.19 -38.14
C ARG A 121 -9.15 4.92 -37.22
N VAL A 122 -8.85 4.39 -36.04
CA VAL A 122 -9.87 4.11 -35.03
C VAL A 122 -10.49 5.45 -34.61
N PRO A 123 -11.83 5.51 -34.47
CA PRO A 123 -12.53 6.70 -33.99
C PRO A 123 -12.00 7.18 -32.64
N ILE A 124 -12.00 8.51 -32.45
CA ILE A 124 -11.46 9.19 -31.27
C ILE A 124 -12.15 8.74 -29.97
N GLY A 125 -13.45 8.49 -30.00
CA GLY A 125 -14.22 8.05 -28.84
C GLY A 125 -13.85 6.64 -28.35
N GLU A 126 -13.54 5.73 -29.28
CA GLU A 126 -13.12 4.36 -28.96
C GLU A 126 -11.74 4.36 -28.30
N LYS A 127 -10.82 5.22 -28.76
CA LYS A 127 -9.51 5.42 -28.11
C LYS A 127 -9.62 5.91 -26.67
N ILE A 128 -10.53 6.86 -26.41
CA ILE A 128 -10.75 7.39 -25.05
C ILE A 128 -11.38 6.31 -24.15
N TYR A 129 -12.35 5.56 -24.66
CA TYR A 129 -12.98 4.45 -23.93
C TYR A 129 -11.97 3.36 -23.56
N GLU A 130 -11.13 2.96 -24.49
CA GLU A 130 -10.09 1.94 -24.29
C GLU A 130 -9.00 2.43 -23.34
N PHE A 131 -8.64 3.72 -23.39
CA PHE A 131 -7.72 4.36 -22.45
C PHE A 131 -8.20 4.26 -21.00
N TYR A 132 -9.45 4.64 -20.72
CA TYR A 132 -10.00 4.59 -19.36
C TYR A 132 -10.31 3.16 -18.89
N ASN A 133 -10.50 2.22 -19.80
CA ASN A 133 -10.67 0.81 -19.44
C ASN A 133 -9.38 0.09 -19.06
N THR A 134 -8.23 0.64 -19.48
CA THR A 134 -6.92 0.08 -19.22
C THR A 134 -6.60 0.04 -17.70
N PRO A 135 -6.11 -1.08 -17.14
CA PRO A 135 -5.82 -1.21 -15.71
C PRO A 135 -4.82 -0.17 -15.19
N PHE A 136 -3.77 0.12 -15.96
CA PHE A 136 -2.77 1.14 -15.62
C PHE A 136 -3.38 2.54 -15.43
N THR A 137 -4.31 2.94 -16.31
CA THR A 137 -5.00 4.23 -16.20
C THR A 137 -5.91 4.26 -14.97
N LYS A 138 -6.65 3.18 -14.71
CA LYS A 138 -7.50 3.03 -13.52
C LYS A 138 -6.69 3.15 -12.23
N PHE A 139 -5.50 2.56 -12.20
CA PHE A 139 -4.57 2.67 -11.07
C PHE A 139 -4.17 4.12 -10.82
N TRP A 140 -3.64 4.83 -11.82
CA TRP A 140 -3.21 6.22 -11.64
C TRP A 140 -4.37 7.16 -11.30
N PHE A 141 -5.54 6.95 -11.87
CA PHE A 141 -6.74 7.69 -11.51
C PHE A 141 -7.11 7.47 -10.03
N ASN A 142 -7.10 6.22 -9.58
CA ASN A 142 -7.29 5.88 -8.18
C ASN A 142 -6.22 6.52 -7.28
N THR A 143 -4.94 6.46 -7.65
CA THR A 143 -3.84 7.08 -6.89
C THR A 143 -4.00 8.60 -6.78
N ILE A 144 -4.29 9.29 -7.88
CA ILE A 144 -4.46 10.76 -7.88
C ILE A 144 -5.67 11.15 -7.04
N SER A 145 -6.81 10.46 -7.20
CA SER A 145 -8.00 10.72 -6.39
C SER A 145 -7.75 10.46 -4.90
N TYR A 146 -6.98 9.42 -4.57
CA TYR A 146 -6.62 9.08 -3.20
C TYR A 146 -5.68 10.12 -2.56
N LEU A 147 -4.71 10.63 -3.31
CA LEU A 147 -3.86 11.74 -2.85
C LEU A 147 -4.68 13.02 -2.62
N ALA A 148 -5.64 13.33 -3.51
CA ALA A 148 -6.54 14.46 -3.32
C ALA A 148 -7.42 14.28 -2.07
N TYR A 149 -7.95 13.08 -1.85
CA TYR A 149 -8.66 12.71 -0.62
C TYR A 149 -7.81 12.93 0.63
N LEU A 150 -6.55 12.46 0.64
CA LEU A 150 -5.64 12.66 1.77
C LEU A 150 -5.37 14.15 2.02
N CYS A 151 -5.12 14.94 0.98
CA CYS A 151 -4.92 16.38 1.12
C CYS A 151 -6.15 17.07 1.74
N LEU A 152 -7.36 16.73 1.27
CA LEU A 152 -8.60 17.25 1.85
C LEU A 152 -8.80 16.80 3.30
N TYR A 153 -8.49 15.54 3.61
CA TYR A 153 -8.64 15.01 4.96
C TYR A 153 -7.66 15.65 5.96
N ASN A 154 -6.41 15.89 5.55
CA ASN A 154 -5.45 16.68 6.33
C ASN A 154 -5.99 18.09 6.58
N TYR A 155 -6.49 18.77 5.55
CA TYR A 155 -7.05 20.12 5.72
C TYR A 155 -8.18 20.13 6.76
N ILE A 156 -9.10 19.16 6.70
CA ILE A 156 -10.23 19.05 7.63
C ILE A 156 -9.76 18.84 9.08
N ILE A 157 -8.74 18.01 9.31
CA ILE A 157 -8.23 17.73 10.66
C ILE A 157 -7.45 18.92 11.25
N LEU A 158 -6.71 19.65 10.40
CA LEU A 158 -5.88 20.78 10.83
C LEU A 158 -6.69 22.05 11.08
N VAL A 159 -7.73 22.30 10.29
CA VAL A 159 -8.57 23.50 10.40
C VAL A 159 -9.61 23.33 11.51
N LYS A 160 -10.08 24.45 12.07
CA LYS A 160 -11.11 24.44 13.11
C LYS A 160 -12.37 23.72 12.60
N MET A 161 -12.76 22.71 13.34
CA MET A 161 -13.85 21.80 12.98
C MET A 161 -15.14 22.31 13.62
N GLU A 162 -16.06 22.80 12.78
CA GLU A 162 -17.37 23.30 13.23
C GLU A 162 -18.36 22.15 13.51
N ARG A 163 -19.42 22.46 14.26
CA ARG A 163 -20.43 21.48 14.69
C ARG A 163 -21.16 20.83 13.52
N TRP A 164 -21.35 21.58 12.44
CA TRP A 164 -21.96 21.06 11.21
C TRP A 164 -20.87 20.73 10.18
N PRO A 165 -21.01 19.61 9.46
CA PRO A 165 -20.05 19.21 8.45
C PRO A 165 -19.96 20.25 7.33
N SER A 166 -18.74 20.74 7.09
CA SER A 166 -18.43 21.62 5.96
C SER A 166 -18.56 20.86 4.64
N LEU A 167 -18.72 21.58 3.52
CA LEU A 167 -18.76 20.96 2.18
C LEU A 167 -17.56 20.06 1.90
N GLN A 168 -16.38 20.45 2.37
CA GLN A 168 -15.15 19.66 2.19
C GLN A 168 -15.20 18.34 2.97
N GLU A 169 -15.82 18.37 4.14
CA GLU A 169 -16.00 17.18 4.96
C GLU A 169 -17.02 16.23 4.33
N TRP A 170 -18.10 16.75 3.75
CA TRP A 170 -19.03 15.94 2.97
C TRP A 170 -18.35 15.22 1.80
N ILE A 171 -17.40 15.88 1.13
CA ILE A 171 -16.60 15.24 0.07
C ILE A 171 -15.81 14.05 0.64
N VAL A 172 -15.10 14.24 1.75
CA VAL A 172 -14.33 13.16 2.41
C VAL A 172 -15.21 12.03 2.91
N ILE A 173 -16.34 12.34 3.56
CA ILE A 173 -17.31 11.34 4.02
C ILE A 173 -17.82 10.54 2.82
N SER A 174 -18.21 11.20 1.72
CA SER A 174 -18.69 10.52 0.51
C SER A 174 -17.63 9.62 -0.12
N TYR A 175 -16.37 10.04 -0.10
CA TYR A 175 -15.25 9.26 -0.60
C TYR A 175 -15.05 7.98 0.22
N ILE A 176 -15.08 8.08 1.55
CA ILE A 176 -14.90 6.91 2.45
C ILE A 176 -16.10 5.96 2.35
N ILE A 177 -17.32 6.47 2.25
CA ILE A 177 -18.52 5.64 2.02
C ILE A 177 -18.39 4.89 0.69
N THR A 178 -17.93 5.57 -0.37
CA THR A 178 -17.72 4.95 -1.69
C THR A 178 -16.63 3.87 -1.62
N LEU A 179 -15.53 4.10 -0.90
CA LEU A 179 -14.52 3.08 -0.63
C LEU A 179 -15.09 1.89 0.16
N GLY A 180 -15.95 2.14 1.14
CA GLY A 180 -16.65 1.11 1.89
C GLY A 180 -17.54 0.26 0.99
N MET A 181 -18.31 0.89 0.11
CA MET A 181 -19.13 0.18 -0.89
C MET A 181 -18.27 -0.65 -1.85
N GLU A 182 -17.12 -0.13 -2.28
CA GLU A 182 -16.18 -0.86 -3.13
C GLU A 182 -15.63 -2.12 -2.41
N LYS A 183 -15.31 -2.02 -1.11
CA LYS A 183 -14.91 -3.19 -0.31
C LYS A 183 -16.04 -4.19 -0.14
N VAL A 184 -17.28 -3.74 0.09
CA VAL A 184 -18.45 -4.62 0.11
C VAL A 184 -18.63 -5.33 -1.23
N ARG A 185 -18.49 -4.62 -2.35
CA ARG A 185 -18.54 -5.21 -3.70
C ARG A 185 -17.47 -6.28 -3.91
N GLN A 186 -16.25 -6.06 -3.42
CA GLN A 186 -15.16 -7.04 -3.48
C GLN A 186 -15.47 -8.30 -2.68
N ILE A 187 -16.04 -8.17 -1.47
CA ILE A 187 -16.47 -9.31 -0.65
C ILE A 187 -17.55 -10.11 -1.38
N LEU A 188 -18.54 -9.45 -1.98
CA LEU A 188 -19.64 -10.11 -2.71
C LEU A 188 -19.15 -10.90 -3.94
N MET A 189 -18.21 -10.33 -4.71
CA MET A 189 -17.68 -10.91 -5.95
C MET A 189 -16.67 -12.04 -5.74
N SER A 190 -16.22 -12.28 -4.50
CA SER A 190 -15.23 -13.34 -4.20
C SER A 190 -15.75 -14.75 -4.54
N GLU A 191 -14.86 -15.65 -4.96
CA GLU A 191 -15.17 -16.95 -5.57
C GLU A 191 -16.03 -17.94 -4.74
N PRO A 192 -15.99 -18.00 -3.40
CA PRO A 192 -16.80 -18.95 -2.63
C PRO A 192 -18.29 -18.63 -2.68
N GLY A 193 -19.18 -19.63 -2.77
CA GLY A 193 -20.64 -19.40 -2.71
C GLY A 193 -21.17 -19.02 -1.31
N LYS A 194 -20.49 -19.43 -0.24
CA LYS A 194 -20.91 -19.20 1.16
C LYS A 194 -20.30 -17.91 1.73
N LEU A 195 -21.12 -16.99 2.24
CA LEU A 195 -20.68 -15.68 2.77
C LEU A 195 -19.61 -15.78 3.87
N LYS A 196 -19.71 -16.75 4.80
CA LYS A 196 -18.70 -16.93 5.85
C LYS A 196 -17.32 -17.30 5.28
N GLN A 197 -17.29 -18.12 4.23
CA GLN A 197 -16.05 -18.53 3.58
C GLN A 197 -15.47 -17.40 2.74
N LYS A 198 -16.33 -16.61 2.07
CA LYS A 198 -15.92 -15.36 1.39
C LYS A 198 -15.20 -14.39 2.33
N ILE A 199 -15.78 -14.12 3.49
CA ILE A 199 -15.21 -13.19 4.48
C ILE A 199 -13.89 -13.72 5.04
N ASN A 200 -13.79 -15.03 5.32
CA ASN A 200 -12.56 -15.61 5.85
C ASN A 200 -11.40 -15.54 4.84
N VAL A 201 -11.68 -15.80 3.55
CA VAL A 201 -10.67 -15.66 2.49
C VAL A 201 -10.28 -14.20 2.30
N TRP A 202 -11.25 -13.28 2.32
CA TRP A 202 -10.98 -11.85 2.21
C TRP A 202 -10.13 -11.32 3.38
N ALA A 203 -10.35 -11.83 4.59
CA ALA A 203 -9.60 -11.48 5.79
C ALA A 203 -8.21 -12.12 5.86
N GLU A 204 -7.82 -13.03 4.96
CA GLU A 204 -6.46 -13.57 4.91
C GLU A 204 -5.44 -12.50 4.47
N GLU A 205 -5.91 -11.44 3.79
CA GLU A 205 -5.08 -10.34 3.34
C GLU A 205 -5.01 -9.21 4.39
N TYR A 206 -3.80 -8.95 4.91
CA TYR A 206 -3.56 -7.95 5.96
C TYR A 206 -4.04 -6.54 5.60
N TRP A 207 -3.89 -6.13 4.34
CA TRP A 207 -4.33 -4.82 3.84
C TRP A 207 -5.86 -4.67 3.90
N ASN A 208 -6.60 -5.75 3.62
CA ASN A 208 -8.05 -5.75 3.68
C ASN A 208 -8.55 -5.58 5.12
N ILE A 209 -7.95 -6.27 6.09
CA ILE A 209 -8.28 -6.07 7.52
C ILE A 209 -8.04 -4.62 7.91
N THR A 210 -6.87 -4.06 7.56
CA THR A 210 -6.51 -2.68 7.89
C THR A 210 -7.49 -1.68 7.29
N ASP A 211 -7.90 -1.89 6.04
CA ASP A 211 -8.89 -1.06 5.35
C ASP A 211 -10.28 -1.12 6.02
N ALA A 212 -10.75 -2.31 6.42
CA ALA A 212 -12.02 -2.42 7.14
C ALA A 212 -11.95 -1.77 8.52
N ALA A 213 -10.83 -1.92 9.22
CA ALA A 213 -10.61 -1.25 10.50
C ALA A 213 -10.67 0.28 10.33
N ALA A 214 -10.00 0.82 9.32
CA ALA A 214 -10.00 2.25 9.00
C ALA A 214 -11.42 2.79 8.69
N ILE A 215 -12.18 2.07 7.86
CA ILE A 215 -13.56 2.47 7.52
C ILE A 215 -14.45 2.41 8.78
N PHE A 216 -14.28 1.38 9.60
CA PHE A 216 -15.04 1.23 10.83
C PHE A 216 -14.70 2.34 11.85
N THR A 217 -13.42 2.66 12.06
CA THR A 217 -12.99 3.75 12.96
C THR A 217 -13.49 5.10 12.47
N PHE A 218 -13.46 5.36 11.17
CA PHE A 218 -14.02 6.58 10.59
C PHE A 218 -15.54 6.70 10.83
N LEU A 219 -16.30 5.62 10.57
CA LEU A 219 -17.75 5.62 10.80
C LEU A 219 -18.08 5.80 12.28
N LEU A 220 -17.33 5.17 13.18
CA LEU A 220 -17.48 5.37 14.62
C LEU A 220 -17.21 6.82 15.01
N GLY A 221 -16.13 7.42 14.50
CA GLY A 221 -15.82 8.83 14.70
C GLY A 221 -16.93 9.75 14.18
N LEU A 222 -17.51 9.44 13.02
CA LEU A 222 -18.60 10.21 12.42
C LEU A 222 -19.85 10.13 13.31
N MET A 223 -20.24 8.94 13.76
CA MET A 223 -21.39 8.74 14.63
C MET A 223 -21.26 9.49 15.96
N LEU A 224 -20.08 9.44 16.59
CA LEU A 224 -19.79 10.17 17.83
C LEU A 224 -19.78 11.68 17.62
N ARG A 225 -19.41 12.14 16.42
CA ARG A 225 -19.42 13.56 16.08
C ARG A 225 -20.82 14.14 15.88
N LEU A 226 -21.79 13.34 15.41
CA LEU A 226 -23.18 13.78 15.29
C LEU A 226 -23.88 13.96 16.66
N GLN A 227 -23.23 13.55 17.76
CA GLN A 227 -23.78 13.66 19.12
C GLN A 227 -23.37 14.98 19.80
N ASN A 228 -24.10 15.35 20.85
CA ASN A 228 -23.88 16.60 21.60
C ASN A 228 -22.59 16.56 22.45
N GLU A 229 -22.12 17.72 22.93
CA GLU A 229 -21.02 17.83 23.89
C GLU A 229 -21.26 16.92 25.11
N PRO A 230 -20.27 16.11 25.59
CA PRO A 230 -18.82 16.12 25.33
C PRO A 230 -18.30 15.15 24.24
N LEU A 231 -19.18 14.40 23.57
CA LEU A 231 -18.77 13.33 22.65
C LEU A 231 -18.13 13.86 21.36
N LEU A 232 -18.39 15.13 21.02
CA LEU A 232 -17.79 15.83 19.88
C LEU A 232 -16.25 15.91 19.99
N GLY A 233 -15.73 16.14 21.20
CA GLY A 233 -14.29 16.14 21.46
C GLY A 233 -13.65 14.77 21.19
N ILE A 234 -14.34 13.70 21.58
CA ILE A 234 -13.88 12.31 21.36
C ILE A 234 -13.93 11.98 19.85
N GLY A 235 -14.99 12.37 19.15
CA GLY A 235 -15.11 12.19 17.71
C GLY A 235 -13.96 12.85 16.93
N ARG A 236 -13.55 14.05 17.33
CA ARG A 236 -12.40 14.73 16.73
C ARG A 236 -11.08 13.98 16.98
N VAL A 237 -10.84 13.49 18.20
CA VAL A 237 -9.63 12.69 18.50
C VAL A 237 -9.60 11.42 17.64
N ILE A 238 -10.74 10.77 17.46
CA ILE A 238 -10.85 9.58 16.59
C ILE A 238 -10.47 9.93 15.15
N TYR A 239 -10.93 11.05 14.59
CA TYR A 239 -10.52 11.53 13.26
C TYR A 239 -9.00 11.76 13.15
N CYS A 240 -8.40 12.37 14.18
CA CYS A 240 -6.96 12.61 14.22
C CYS A 240 -6.13 11.33 14.26
N VAL A 241 -6.64 10.27 14.87
CA VAL A 241 -5.98 8.95 14.88
C VAL A 241 -6.27 8.19 13.58
N ASP A 242 -7.48 8.33 13.06
CA ASP A 242 -7.96 7.63 11.87
C ASP A 242 -7.12 7.94 10.62
N ILE A 243 -6.63 9.18 10.47
CA ILE A 243 -5.72 9.55 9.37
C ILE A 243 -4.46 8.68 9.28
N ILE A 244 -3.98 8.13 10.41
CA ILE A 244 -2.82 7.25 10.43
C ILE A 244 -3.10 5.98 9.60
N PHE A 245 -4.30 5.40 9.70
CA PHE A 245 -4.66 4.23 8.90
C PHE A 245 -4.70 4.54 7.40
N TRP A 246 -5.20 5.72 7.02
CA TRP A 246 -5.17 6.17 5.62
C TRP A 246 -3.73 6.41 5.12
N TYR A 247 -2.82 6.91 5.95
CA TYR A 247 -1.41 6.98 5.57
C TYR A 247 -0.77 5.60 5.40
N ILE A 248 -1.09 4.63 6.27
CA ILE A 248 -0.60 3.25 6.13
C ILE A 248 -1.05 2.66 4.79
N ARG A 249 -2.29 2.92 4.36
CA ARG A 249 -2.81 2.49 3.06
C ARG A 249 -2.03 3.05 1.85
N VAL A 250 -1.35 4.20 1.98
CA VAL A 250 -0.46 4.70 0.90
C VAL A 250 0.65 3.70 0.59
N LEU A 251 1.13 2.96 1.59
CA LEU A 251 2.18 1.96 1.42
C LEU A 251 1.75 0.81 0.50
N ASP A 252 0.47 0.42 0.53
CA ASP A 252 -0.10 -0.58 -0.38
C ASP A 252 -0.04 -0.12 -1.85
N ILE A 253 -0.34 1.17 -2.09
CA ILE A 253 -0.24 1.79 -3.41
C ILE A 253 1.22 1.83 -3.89
N PHE A 254 2.16 2.16 -3.00
CA PHE A 254 3.59 2.09 -3.30
C PHE A 254 4.10 0.66 -3.50
N GLY A 255 3.40 -0.33 -2.95
CA GLY A 255 3.63 -1.76 -3.12
C GLY A 255 3.65 -2.21 -4.59
N VAL A 256 2.87 -1.54 -5.44
CA VAL A 256 2.77 -1.86 -6.88
C VAL A 256 4.02 -1.43 -7.67
N ASN A 257 4.80 -0.48 -7.15
CA ASN A 257 5.99 0.00 -7.85
C ASN A 257 7.11 -1.06 -7.81
N LYS A 258 7.74 -1.32 -8.96
CA LYS A 258 8.85 -2.28 -9.11
C LYS A 258 10.00 -2.04 -8.12
N TYR A 259 10.25 -0.79 -7.75
CA TYR A 259 11.33 -0.43 -6.83
C TYR A 259 10.88 -0.39 -5.37
N LEU A 260 9.72 0.22 -5.07
CA LEU A 260 9.24 0.39 -3.69
C LEU A 260 8.56 -0.87 -3.12
N GLY A 261 7.95 -1.70 -3.97
CA GLY A 261 7.25 -2.92 -3.56
C GLY A 261 8.11 -3.88 -2.74
N PRO A 262 9.33 -4.25 -3.19
CA PRO A 262 10.23 -5.08 -2.41
C PRO A 262 10.53 -4.50 -1.03
N TYR A 263 10.74 -3.18 -0.90
CA TYR A 263 11.02 -2.54 0.39
C TYR A 263 9.82 -2.62 1.34
N VAL A 264 8.60 -2.34 0.88
CA VAL A 264 7.38 -2.47 1.70
C VAL A 264 7.21 -3.91 2.20
N MET A 265 7.42 -4.89 1.33
CA MET A 265 7.35 -6.31 1.69
C MET A 265 8.47 -6.74 2.64
N MET A 266 9.67 -6.17 2.53
CA MET A 266 10.78 -6.42 3.45
C MET A 266 10.48 -5.86 4.84
N ILE A 267 9.99 -4.63 4.93
CA ILE A 267 9.60 -4.00 6.21
C ILE A 267 8.58 -4.88 6.94
N GLY A 268 7.52 -5.31 6.26
CA GLY A 268 6.49 -6.17 6.87
C GLY A 268 7.03 -7.51 7.40
N LYS A 269 7.99 -8.13 6.68
CA LYS A 269 8.62 -9.37 7.15
C LYS A 269 9.56 -9.13 8.33
N MET A 270 10.36 -8.07 8.27
CA MET A 270 11.30 -7.72 9.33
C MET A 270 10.59 -7.33 10.64
N MET A 271 9.38 -6.77 10.57
CA MET A 271 8.60 -6.43 11.76
C MET A 271 8.29 -7.63 12.67
N VAL A 272 8.10 -8.82 12.11
CA VAL A 272 7.84 -10.04 12.90
C VAL A 272 9.07 -10.42 13.73
N ASP A 273 10.25 -10.36 13.12
CA ASP A 273 11.51 -10.66 13.81
C ASP A 273 11.83 -9.60 14.86
N MET A 274 11.54 -8.32 14.58
CA MET A 274 11.71 -7.23 15.54
C MET A 274 10.80 -7.37 16.76
N LEU A 275 9.63 -8.00 16.65
CA LEU A 275 8.71 -8.15 17.77
C LEU A 275 9.35 -8.95 18.92
N TYR A 276 10.11 -10.00 18.62
CA TYR A 276 10.81 -10.79 19.65
C TYR A 276 11.85 -9.95 20.40
N PHE A 277 12.60 -9.12 19.67
CA PHE A 277 13.56 -8.19 20.27
C PHE A 277 12.88 -7.15 21.16
N VAL A 278 11.77 -6.56 20.70
CA VAL A 278 10.99 -5.58 21.45
C VAL A 278 10.47 -6.18 22.77
N VAL A 279 10.07 -7.45 22.79
CA VAL A 279 9.63 -8.13 24.02
C VAL A 279 10.77 -8.25 25.04
N ILE A 280 11.98 -8.63 24.61
CA ILE A 280 13.15 -8.71 25.51
C ILE A 280 13.50 -7.31 26.03
N MET A 281 13.50 -6.31 25.16
CA MET A 281 13.74 -4.91 25.53
C MET A 281 12.73 -4.41 26.56
N LEU A 282 11.44 -4.76 26.43
CA LEU A 282 10.39 -4.41 27.39
C LEU A 282 10.67 -4.97 28.79
N VAL A 283 11.18 -6.21 28.90
CA VAL A 283 11.52 -6.84 30.18
C VAL A 283 12.66 -6.09 30.88
N VAL A 284 13.71 -5.74 30.14
CA VAL A 284 14.84 -4.95 30.65
C VAL A 284 14.41 -3.53 31.04
N LEU A 285 13.57 -2.91 30.22
CA LEU A 285 13.02 -1.58 30.47
C LEU A 285 12.17 -1.57 31.74
N MET A 286 11.27 -2.55 31.91
CA MET A 286 10.43 -2.66 33.10
C MET A 286 11.25 -2.89 34.38
N SER A 287 12.24 -3.78 34.36
CA SER A 287 13.03 -4.08 35.55
C SER A 287 13.80 -2.84 36.04
N PHE A 288 14.40 -2.09 35.12
CA PHE A 288 15.05 -0.82 35.45
C PHE A 288 14.06 0.27 35.87
N GLY A 289 12.94 0.41 35.16
CA GLY A 289 11.92 1.42 35.46
C GLY A 289 11.31 1.29 36.84
N VAL A 290 11.00 0.06 37.27
CA VAL A 290 10.45 -0.23 38.61
C VAL A 290 11.50 0.07 39.69
N ALA A 291 12.73 -0.40 39.52
CA ALA A 291 13.81 -0.14 40.48
C ALA A 291 14.05 1.37 40.65
N ARG A 292 14.12 2.11 39.54
CA ARG A 292 14.31 3.56 39.54
C ARG A 292 13.18 4.29 40.25
N GLN A 293 11.92 3.97 39.95
CA GLN A 293 10.77 4.65 40.54
C GLN A 293 10.67 4.38 42.05
N ALA A 294 10.95 3.15 42.49
CA ALA A 294 10.93 2.77 43.90
C ALA A 294 12.02 3.48 44.73
N ILE A 295 13.21 3.67 44.17
CA ILE A 295 14.32 4.36 44.86
C ILE A 295 14.06 5.87 44.93
N LEU A 296 13.60 6.48 43.84
CA LEU A 296 13.51 7.94 43.74
C LEU A 296 12.26 8.51 44.44
N HIS A 297 11.19 7.71 44.54
CA HIS A 297 9.90 8.11 45.09
C HIS A 297 9.31 7.02 46.01
N PRO A 298 9.82 6.89 47.25
CA PRO A 298 9.42 5.80 48.16
C PRO A 298 7.97 5.89 48.66
N ASP A 299 7.37 7.09 48.71
CA ASP A 299 6.06 7.34 49.32
C ASP A 299 4.94 7.68 48.31
N GLU A 300 4.99 7.13 47.08
CA GLU A 300 3.94 7.38 46.08
C GLU A 300 2.68 6.51 46.26
N ILE A 301 1.51 7.15 46.19
CA ILE A 301 0.20 6.50 46.25
C ILE A 301 -0.05 5.74 44.93
N PRO A 302 -0.67 4.53 44.96
CA PRO A 302 -1.00 3.78 43.76
C PRO A 302 -1.90 4.60 42.81
N THR A 303 -1.33 5.04 41.69
CA THR A 303 -2.05 5.79 40.63
C THR A 303 -1.60 5.33 39.25
N TRP A 304 -2.45 5.50 38.23
CA TRP A 304 -2.09 5.20 36.82
C TRP A 304 -0.92 6.03 36.30
N ARG A 305 -0.58 7.12 36.97
CA ARG A 305 0.61 7.94 36.67
C ARG A 305 1.90 7.21 37.02
N LEU A 306 1.90 6.42 38.10
CA LEU A 306 3.03 5.58 38.50
C LEU A 306 3.41 4.61 37.37
N ALA A 307 2.41 3.89 36.83
CA ALA A 307 2.61 3.00 35.69
C ALA A 307 3.23 3.72 34.50
N ARG A 308 2.70 4.89 34.10
CA ARG A 308 3.27 5.70 33.03
C ARG A 308 4.72 6.12 33.32
N ASN A 309 5.01 6.57 34.55
CA ASN A 309 6.33 7.05 34.94
C ASN A 309 7.40 5.94 34.92
N ILE A 310 7.01 4.70 35.29
CA ILE A 310 7.87 3.51 35.21
C ILE A 310 8.38 3.28 33.78
N PHE A 311 7.53 3.46 32.76
CA PHE A 311 7.92 3.24 31.37
C PHE A 311 8.56 4.45 30.71
N TYR A 312 8.07 5.66 31.01
CA TYR A 312 8.37 6.87 30.24
C TYR A 312 9.87 7.20 30.23
N MET A 313 10.50 7.37 31.39
CA MET A 313 11.91 7.79 31.43
C MET A 313 12.86 6.73 30.85
N PRO A 314 12.80 5.45 31.26
CA PRO A 314 13.61 4.39 30.66
C PRO A 314 13.44 4.25 29.15
N TYR A 315 12.23 4.48 28.63
CA TYR A 315 11.95 4.40 27.20
C TYR A 315 12.72 5.47 26.41
N TRP A 316 12.67 6.73 26.83
CA TRP A 316 13.39 7.83 26.15
C TRP A 316 14.92 7.68 26.22
N MET A 317 15.42 7.04 27.28
CA MET A 317 16.85 6.73 27.41
C MET A 317 17.35 5.77 26.34
N ILE A 318 16.51 4.86 25.82
CA ILE A 318 16.87 3.97 24.70
C ILE A 318 17.11 4.78 23.42
N TYR A 319 16.41 5.91 23.26
CA TYR A 319 16.57 6.83 22.13
C TYR A 319 17.65 7.90 22.34
N GLY A 320 18.41 7.82 23.44
CA GLY A 320 19.54 8.71 23.72
C GLY A 320 19.22 9.91 24.61
N GLU A 321 17.98 10.07 25.08
CA GLU A 321 17.67 11.13 26.05
C GLU A 321 17.97 10.66 27.47
N VAL A 322 19.13 11.07 27.98
CA VAL A 322 19.70 10.57 29.24
C VAL A 322 19.13 11.29 30.48
N PHE A 323 18.40 12.40 30.32
CA PHE A 323 17.91 13.24 31.43
C PHE A 323 19.01 13.58 32.47
N ALA A 324 20.17 14.05 32.00
CA ALA A 324 21.37 14.28 32.83
C ALA A 324 21.09 15.14 34.08
N ASP A 325 20.28 16.19 33.95
CA ASP A 325 19.89 17.08 35.06
C ASP A 325 19.15 16.35 36.20
N SER A 326 18.47 15.23 35.88
CA SER A 326 17.76 14.42 36.87
C SER A 326 18.64 13.36 37.55
N ILE A 327 19.81 13.08 36.98
CA ILE A 327 20.77 12.08 37.48
C ILE A 327 21.72 12.72 38.49
N ASP A 328 22.21 13.93 38.19
CA ASP A 328 23.21 14.59 39.01
C ASP A 328 22.59 15.60 40.00
N ARG A 329 21.85 15.08 40.99
CA ARG A 329 21.25 15.90 42.06
C ARG A 329 22.29 16.45 43.07
N LYS A 330 23.60 16.20 42.88
CA LYS A 330 24.63 16.45 43.90
C LYS A 330 25.45 17.74 43.72
N SER A 331 25.17 18.62 42.75
CA SER A 331 25.99 19.84 42.57
C SER A 331 25.47 21.11 43.27
N SER A 332 24.22 21.17 43.76
CA SER A 332 23.67 22.42 44.37
C SER A 332 23.45 22.39 45.89
N ILE A 333 23.51 21.22 46.55
CA ILE A 333 23.20 21.09 48.00
C ILE A 333 24.46 21.03 48.88
N ASN A 334 25.66 20.92 48.30
CA ASN A 334 26.92 20.75 49.06
C ASN A 334 27.54 22.03 49.65
N SER A 335 26.79 23.13 49.82
CA SER A 335 27.31 24.33 50.51
C SER A 335 26.77 24.58 51.92
N LYS A 336 25.83 23.78 52.47
CA LYS A 336 25.19 24.18 53.75
C LYS A 336 24.95 23.15 54.85
N ILE A 337 25.25 21.86 54.74
CA ILE A 337 25.00 20.96 55.89
C ILE A 337 26.15 19.96 56.07
N MET A 338 26.89 20.18 57.16
CA MET A 338 27.92 19.30 57.72
C MET A 338 27.23 18.18 58.53
N PHE A 339 27.16 16.96 57.98
CA PHE A 339 26.93 15.72 58.74
C PHE A 339 27.77 14.58 58.14
N PRO A 340 28.22 13.62 58.97
CA PRO A 340 29.27 12.68 58.60
C PRO A 340 28.76 11.64 57.60
N VAL A 341 29.59 11.43 56.59
CA VAL A 341 29.48 10.49 55.48
C VAL A 341 29.04 9.10 55.94
N SER A 342 27.79 8.72 55.63
CA SER A 342 27.33 7.33 55.61
C SER A 342 27.61 6.72 54.24
N TRP A 343 28.34 5.61 54.24
CA TRP A 343 29.03 4.96 53.12
C TRP A 343 28.10 4.26 52.11
N ALA A 344 26.83 4.66 52.04
CA ALA A 344 25.81 4.02 51.20
C ALA A 344 25.49 4.82 49.92
N ASP A 345 25.78 6.13 49.88
CA ASP A 345 25.35 7.01 48.78
C ASP A 345 26.33 7.10 47.60
N ASP A 346 27.56 6.58 47.72
CA ASP A 346 28.59 6.70 46.67
C ASP A 346 28.78 5.43 45.82
N GLN A 347 28.06 4.33 46.09
CA GLN A 347 28.14 3.11 45.27
C GLN A 347 26.93 2.84 44.35
N PHE A 348 25.78 3.51 44.58
CA PHE A 348 24.52 3.15 43.92
C PHE A 348 24.05 4.07 42.78
N HIS A 349 24.82 5.12 42.45
CA HIS A 349 24.52 6.05 41.36
C HIS A 349 25.78 6.20 40.49
N PRO A 350 26.08 5.25 39.57
CA PRO A 350 25.46 5.15 38.23
C PRO A 350 25.31 3.70 37.70
N ASN A 351 25.55 2.69 38.53
CA ASN A 351 25.81 1.30 38.08
C ASN A 351 24.66 0.62 37.31
N PRO A 352 23.39 0.64 37.73
CA PRO A 352 22.34 -0.04 36.96
C PRO A 352 22.08 0.63 35.61
N MET A 353 22.28 1.96 35.53
CA MET A 353 22.08 2.71 34.30
C MET A 353 23.22 2.48 33.30
N MET A 354 24.48 2.45 33.76
CA MET A 354 25.62 2.03 32.93
C MET A 354 25.49 0.59 32.47
N VAL A 355 25.04 -0.33 33.32
CA VAL A 355 24.82 -1.74 32.94
C VAL A 355 23.74 -1.84 31.86
N VAL A 356 22.62 -1.12 31.97
CA VAL A 356 21.57 -1.12 30.93
C VAL A 356 22.04 -0.43 29.65
N MET A 357 22.78 0.67 29.72
CA MET A 357 23.36 1.33 28.54
C MET A 357 24.42 0.46 27.86
N VAL A 358 25.25 -0.26 28.62
CA VAL A 358 26.24 -1.20 28.08
C VAL A 358 25.53 -2.40 27.46
N VAL A 359 24.50 -2.96 28.10
CA VAL A 359 23.73 -4.10 27.56
C VAL A 359 22.90 -3.70 26.34
N CYS A 360 22.19 -2.57 26.35
CA CYS A 360 21.46 -2.07 25.18
C CYS A 360 22.40 -1.61 24.06
N GLY A 361 23.49 -0.92 24.40
CA GLY A 361 24.48 -0.40 23.44
C GLY A 361 25.27 -1.50 22.74
N HIS A 362 25.74 -2.53 23.46
CA HIS A 362 26.41 -3.68 22.84
C HIS A 362 25.47 -4.56 22.03
N SER A 363 24.20 -4.69 22.44
CA SER A 363 23.24 -5.53 21.72
C SER A 363 22.74 -4.89 20.42
N LEU A 364 22.86 -3.57 20.27
CA LEU A 364 22.55 -2.81 19.04
C LEU A 364 23.74 -2.71 18.06
N ASN A 365 24.95 -3.10 18.45
CA ASN A 365 26.15 -3.04 17.60
C ASN A 365 27.00 -4.32 17.71
N PRO A 366 26.66 -5.42 17.01
CA PRO A 366 27.41 -6.67 17.06
C PRO A 366 28.75 -6.61 16.30
N SER A 367 29.06 -5.52 15.58
CA SER A 367 30.21 -5.43 14.67
C SER A 367 31.42 -4.67 15.23
N GLY A 368 31.52 -4.47 16.55
CA GLY A 368 32.79 -4.16 17.22
C GLY A 368 33.54 -2.94 16.67
N THR A 369 32.83 -1.93 16.18
CA THR A 369 33.45 -0.66 15.77
C THR A 369 33.30 0.35 16.90
N ASN A 370 34.44 0.77 17.44
CA ASN A 370 34.57 1.73 18.53
C ASN A 370 33.71 2.98 18.29
N PRO A 371 32.93 3.45 19.28
CA PRO A 371 32.29 4.74 19.18
C PRO A 371 33.38 5.83 19.24
N ILE A 372 33.57 6.51 18.12
CA ILE A 372 34.30 7.78 18.07
C ILE A 372 33.48 8.76 18.91
N PHE A 373 34.00 9.05 20.10
CA PHE A 373 33.61 10.19 20.91
C PHE A 373 33.66 11.45 20.03
N TRP A 374 32.52 12.09 19.79
CA TRP A 374 32.49 13.47 19.32
C TRP A 374 32.59 14.38 20.55
N SER A 375 33.71 15.12 20.63
CA SER A 375 33.80 16.39 21.36
C SER A 375 33.13 17.51 20.58
#